data_AF-A0A954Z860-F1
#
_entry.id   AF-A0A954Z860-F1
#
_cell.length_a   1.000
_cell.length_b   1.000
_cell.length_c   1.000
_cell.angle_alpha   90.00
_cell.angle_beta   90.00
_cell.angle_gamma   90.00
#
_symmetry.space_group_name_H-M   'P 1'
#
loop_
_entity.id
_entity.type
_entity.pdbx_description
1 polymer ?
#
loop_
_entity_poly.entity_id
_entity_poly.type
_entity_poly.pdbx_seq_one_letter_code
_entity_poly.pdbx_strand_id
1 'polypeptide(L)'
;MASSVDLAVKWIGCACGAALLLATIGCGQRGANELVGKWKGRPDTAEWRAQRDQMRFGSGVTDEASVAPARADAPTDWESYDVSVSLEFIDRKRARMQMNDAPPVEAQWSVVQQGPASVVVEFATAARAEDEAPRGGTDGVDDSATERRDSATVRRRFELLTDRRDGTLEGFVFAEVGADRRLGTLYFERVGKE
;
A
#
# COMPACT_ATOMS: atom_id res chain seq x y z
N MET A 1 -31.27 27.87 -66.29
CA MET A 1 -31.84 26.63 -65.74
C MET A 1 -30.70 25.65 -65.48
N ALA A 2 -30.82 24.85 -64.40
CA ALA A 2 -29.87 23.88 -63.82
C ALA A 2 -28.67 24.52 -63.09
N SER A 3 -28.76 24.83 -61.79
CA SER A 3 -28.78 23.99 -60.56
C SER A 3 -27.49 23.22 -60.28
N SER A 4 -26.66 23.86 -59.45
CA SER A 4 -25.56 23.27 -58.70
C SER A 4 -26.11 22.41 -57.56
N VAL A 5 -25.70 21.15 -57.52
CA VAL A 5 -25.79 20.27 -56.35
C VAL A 5 -24.34 19.92 -56.03
N ASP A 6 -23.91 20.23 -54.80
CA ASP A 6 -22.91 19.49 -54.01
C ASP A 6 -22.19 20.45 -53.05
N LEU A 7 -22.69 20.56 -51.83
CA LEU A 7 -21.94 21.05 -50.66
C LEU A 7 -22.80 20.90 -49.40
N ALA A 8 -23.04 19.67 -48.94
CA ALA A 8 -23.76 19.48 -47.68
C ALA A 8 -23.56 18.14 -46.96
N VAL A 9 -22.39 17.49 -46.98
CA VAL A 9 -22.19 16.32 -46.09
C VAL A 9 -20.72 16.17 -45.67
N LYS A 10 -20.24 16.98 -44.70
CA LYS A 10 -18.95 16.68 -44.05
C LYS A 10 -18.66 17.41 -42.72
N TRP A 11 -19.64 17.61 -41.82
CA TRP A 11 -19.35 18.32 -40.54
C TRP A 11 -20.10 17.80 -39.30
N ILE A 12 -20.54 16.53 -39.28
CA ILE A 12 -21.19 15.94 -38.09
C ILE A 12 -20.61 14.55 -37.86
N GLY A 13 -19.36 14.46 -37.40
CA GLY A 13 -18.73 13.16 -37.18
C GLY A 13 -17.47 13.17 -36.32
N CYS A 14 -17.17 14.25 -35.60
CA CYS A 14 -15.89 14.37 -34.87
C CYS A 14 -16.02 14.76 -33.39
N ALA A 15 -17.22 15.07 -32.88
CA ALA A 15 -17.37 15.64 -31.52
C ALA A 15 -17.72 14.63 -30.41
N CYS A 16 -18.25 13.44 -30.73
CA CYS A 16 -18.67 12.48 -29.68
C CYS A 16 -17.61 11.44 -29.27
N GLY A 17 -16.48 11.33 -30.00
CA GLY A 17 -15.44 10.35 -29.70
C GLY A 17 -14.41 10.76 -28.63
N ALA A 18 -14.30 12.05 -28.31
CA ALA A 18 -13.25 12.57 -27.43
C ALA A 18 -13.66 12.67 -25.94
N ALA A 19 -14.96 12.59 -25.62
CA ALA A 19 -15.45 12.76 -24.25
C ALA A 19 -15.35 11.48 -23.38
N LEU A 20 -15.15 10.30 -23.98
CA LEU A 20 -15.19 9.02 -23.25
C LEU A 20 -13.85 8.57 -22.65
N LEU A 21 -12.73 9.26 -22.95
CA LEU A 21 -11.39 8.85 -22.50
C LEU A 21 -10.89 9.60 -21.24
N LEU A 22 -11.64 10.57 -20.71
CA LEU A 22 -11.21 11.39 -19.57
C LEU A 22 -11.76 10.93 -18.21
N ALA A 23 -12.59 9.89 -18.16
CA ALA A 23 -13.24 9.46 -16.91
C ALA A 23 -12.43 8.47 -16.05
N THR A 24 -11.29 7.96 -16.52
CA THR A 24 -10.53 6.91 -15.80
C THR A 24 -9.43 7.43 -14.88
N ILE A 25 -9.12 8.73 -14.88
CA ILE A 25 -7.96 9.28 -14.17
C ILE A 25 -8.27 9.65 -12.70
N GLY A 26 -9.54 9.70 -12.29
CA GLY A 26 -9.93 10.26 -10.99
C GLY A 26 -10.08 9.30 -9.81
N CYS A 27 -10.35 8.00 -10.04
CA CYS A 27 -10.79 7.11 -8.96
C CYS A 27 -9.66 6.51 -8.12
N GLY A 28 -8.43 6.39 -8.63
CA GLY A 28 -7.33 5.74 -7.92
C GLY A 28 -6.62 6.57 -6.85
N GLN A 29 -6.87 7.89 -6.77
CA GLN A 29 -6.11 8.79 -5.90
C GLN A 29 -6.80 9.14 -4.57
N ARG A 30 -8.08 8.77 -4.38
CA ARG A 30 -8.84 9.21 -3.21
C ARG A 30 -8.31 8.60 -1.91
N GLY A 31 -7.98 7.30 -1.91
CA GLY A 31 -7.38 6.64 -0.75
C GLY A 31 -5.96 7.12 -0.43
N ALA A 32 -5.20 7.57 -1.44
CA ALA A 32 -3.82 8.01 -1.23
C ALA A 32 -3.73 9.26 -0.34
N ASN A 33 -4.69 10.19 -0.45
CA ASN A 33 -4.69 11.40 0.37
C ASN A 33 -4.94 11.13 1.86
N GLU A 34 -5.80 10.17 2.18
CA GLU A 34 -6.12 9.82 3.56
C GLU A 34 -4.96 9.11 4.26
N LEU A 35 -4.02 8.54 3.50
CA LEU A 35 -2.80 7.92 4.03
C LEU A 35 -1.70 8.95 4.32
N VAL A 36 -1.71 10.14 3.72
CA VAL A 36 -0.67 11.16 3.94
C VAL A 36 -0.59 11.53 5.41
N GLY A 37 0.63 11.52 5.95
CA GLY A 37 0.93 11.79 7.35
C GLY A 37 1.82 10.72 8.01
N LYS A 38 1.99 10.87 9.32
CA LYS A 38 2.83 10.01 10.15
C LYS A 38 1.99 8.95 10.84
N TRP A 39 2.50 7.73 10.84
CA TRP A 39 1.87 6.55 11.41
C TRP A 39 2.88 5.78 12.26
N LYS A 40 2.41 5.21 13.36
CA LYS A 40 3.20 4.35 14.24
C LYS A 40 2.60 2.95 14.23
N GLY A 41 3.42 2.00 13.81
CA GLY A 41 3.13 0.59 13.67
C GLY A 41 3.68 -0.22 14.84
N ARG A 42 2.90 -1.21 15.28
CA ARG A 42 3.29 -2.23 16.26
C ARG A 42 2.78 -3.60 15.79
N PRO A 43 3.35 -4.72 16.25
CA PRO A 43 2.77 -6.04 16.04
C PRO A 43 1.28 -6.06 16.40
N ASP A 44 0.44 -6.55 15.48
CA ASP A 44 -1.00 -6.74 15.72
C ASP A 44 -1.21 -7.98 16.58
N THR A 45 -1.13 -7.84 17.90
CA THR A 45 -1.26 -8.97 18.83
C THR A 45 -2.67 -9.56 18.77
N ALA A 46 -2.80 -10.85 19.14
CA ALA A 46 -4.11 -11.50 19.22
C ALA A 46 -5.10 -10.74 20.14
N GLU A 47 -4.59 -10.17 21.24
CA GLU A 47 -5.38 -9.34 22.17
C GLU A 47 -5.86 -8.05 21.51
N TRP A 48 -4.98 -7.32 20.83
CA TRP A 48 -5.35 -6.08 20.14
C TRP A 48 -6.34 -6.33 19.01
N ARG A 49 -6.17 -7.43 18.28
CA ARG A 49 -7.10 -7.85 17.22
C ARG A 49 -8.49 -8.10 17.79
N ALA A 50 -8.59 -8.90 18.86
CA ALA A 50 -9.84 -9.17 19.53
C ALA A 50 -10.50 -7.88 20.06
N GLN A 51 -9.70 -6.97 20.62
CA GLN A 51 -10.19 -5.67 21.11
C GLN A 51 -10.73 -4.80 19.97
N ARG A 52 -10.01 -4.72 18.84
CA ARG A 52 -10.45 -3.95 17.66
C ARG A 52 -11.72 -4.53 17.05
N ASP A 53 -11.83 -5.84 16.98
CA ASP A 53 -13.05 -6.49 16.49
C ASP A 53 -14.25 -6.21 17.41
N GLN A 54 -14.05 -6.24 18.73
CA GLN A 54 -15.07 -5.81 19.70
C GLN A 54 -15.47 -4.34 19.51
N MET A 55 -14.51 -3.43 19.32
CA MET A 55 -14.80 -2.01 19.05
C MET A 55 -15.55 -1.82 17.72
N ARG A 56 -15.24 -2.64 16.70
CA ARG A 56 -15.82 -2.55 15.37
C ARG A 56 -17.26 -3.03 15.31
N PHE A 57 -17.58 -4.11 16.01
CA PHE A 57 -18.89 -4.75 15.95
C PHE A 57 -19.79 -4.42 17.16
N GLY A 58 -19.22 -3.88 18.24
CA GLY A 58 -19.94 -3.54 19.46
C GLY A 58 -20.55 -4.76 20.17
N SER A 59 -20.92 -4.59 21.43
CA SER A 59 -21.55 -5.62 22.28
C SER A 59 -22.98 -6.02 21.87
N GLY A 60 -23.38 -5.78 20.61
CA GLY A 60 -24.75 -5.92 20.11
C GLY A 60 -24.98 -7.09 19.16
N VAL A 61 -23.95 -7.86 18.78
CA VAL A 61 -24.13 -9.08 17.97
C VAL A 61 -24.06 -10.30 18.88
N THR A 62 -25.08 -10.46 19.73
CA THR A 62 -25.45 -11.73 20.36
C THR A 62 -26.29 -12.55 19.37
N ASP A 63 -25.73 -12.83 18.19
CA ASP A 63 -26.23 -13.94 17.37
C ASP A 63 -25.36 -15.15 17.68
N GLU A 64 -25.83 -15.93 18.65
CA GLU A 64 -25.23 -17.15 19.21
C GLU A 64 -25.02 -18.28 18.16
N ALA A 65 -25.32 -18.03 16.89
CA ALA A 65 -25.30 -19.03 15.81
C ALA A 65 -24.14 -18.91 14.81
N SER A 66 -23.30 -17.86 14.85
CA SER A 66 -22.15 -17.79 13.92
C SER A 66 -20.92 -17.04 14.43
N VAL A 67 -20.81 -16.79 15.74
CA VAL A 67 -19.52 -16.41 16.34
C VAL A 67 -18.91 -17.68 16.89
N ALA A 68 -18.22 -18.43 16.03
CA ALA A 68 -17.12 -19.24 16.55
C ALA A 68 -16.30 -18.27 17.42
N PRO A 69 -16.03 -18.57 18.71
CA PRO A 69 -15.21 -17.69 19.54
C PRO A 69 -14.00 -17.38 18.69
N ALA A 70 -13.72 -16.10 18.45
CA ALA A 70 -12.55 -15.67 17.73
C ALA A 70 -11.40 -16.47 18.35
N ARG A 71 -10.98 -17.55 17.68
CA ARG A 71 -9.91 -18.39 18.18
C ARG A 71 -8.78 -17.38 18.18
N ALA A 72 -8.30 -17.03 19.38
CA ALA A 72 -7.11 -16.23 19.48
C ALA A 72 -6.10 -16.92 18.57
N ASP A 73 -5.82 -16.28 17.43
CA ASP A 73 -4.90 -16.86 16.48
C ASP A 73 -3.61 -17.14 17.24
N ALA A 74 -2.92 -18.22 16.89
CA ALA A 74 -1.65 -18.52 17.52
C ALA A 74 -0.75 -17.26 17.43
N PRO A 75 -0.03 -16.89 18.51
CA PRO A 75 0.85 -15.73 18.50
C PRO A 75 1.78 -15.78 17.28
N THR A 76 1.87 -14.65 16.59
CA THR A 76 2.73 -14.51 15.41
C THR A 76 4.17 -14.22 15.82
N ASP A 77 5.14 -14.50 14.95
CA ASP A 77 6.55 -14.32 15.27
C ASP A 77 6.86 -12.85 15.65
N TRP A 78 6.22 -11.87 14.99
CA TRP A 78 6.34 -10.44 15.32
C TRP A 78 5.96 -10.12 16.77
N GLU A 79 5.04 -10.87 17.39
CA GLU A 79 4.61 -10.63 18.79
C GLU A 79 5.71 -10.97 19.81
N SER A 80 6.73 -11.74 19.41
CA SER A 80 7.88 -12.07 20.26
C SER A 80 8.97 -11.00 20.30
N TYR A 81 8.89 -9.99 19.43
CA TYR A 81 9.92 -8.95 19.30
C TYR A 81 9.37 -7.58 19.70
N ASP A 82 10.22 -6.76 20.35
CA ASP A 82 9.92 -5.35 20.58
C ASP A 82 10.17 -4.55 19.28
N VAL A 83 9.11 -4.47 18.47
CA VAL A 83 9.15 -3.84 17.14
C VAL A 83 8.22 -2.64 17.14
N SER A 84 8.79 -1.49 16.80
CA SER A 84 8.10 -0.24 16.52
C SER A 84 8.49 0.23 15.14
N VAL A 85 7.51 0.36 14.24
CA VAL A 85 7.73 0.87 12.90
C VAL A 85 7.15 2.28 12.81
N SER A 86 7.90 3.25 12.32
CA SER A 86 7.33 4.53 11.88
C SER A 86 7.16 4.49 10.37
N LEU A 87 6.01 4.94 9.89
CA LEU A 87 5.71 5.06 8.47
C LEU A 87 5.16 6.47 8.22
N GLU A 88 5.83 7.22 7.36
CA GLU A 88 5.40 8.55 6.95
C GLU A 88 5.12 8.53 5.46
N PHE A 89 3.85 8.71 5.09
CA PHE A 89 3.48 9.02 3.72
C PHE A 89 3.65 10.53 3.53
N ILE A 90 4.82 10.94 3.06
CA ILE A 90 5.23 12.35 2.91
C ILE A 90 4.31 13.07 1.92
N ASP A 91 4.07 12.41 0.79
CA ASP A 91 3.14 12.86 -0.25
C ASP A 91 2.58 11.63 -1.00
N ARG A 92 1.89 11.85 -2.12
CA ARG A 92 1.25 10.78 -2.92
C ARG A 92 2.22 9.86 -3.66
N LYS A 93 3.52 10.12 -3.59
CA LYS A 93 4.55 9.38 -4.31
C LYS A 93 5.70 8.97 -3.42
N ARG A 94 5.95 9.68 -2.32
CA ARG A 94 7.07 9.43 -1.43
C ARG A 94 6.60 9.01 -0.06
N ALA A 95 7.29 8.00 0.46
CA ALA A 95 7.12 7.53 1.81
C ALA A 95 8.47 7.27 2.46
N ARG A 96 8.49 7.32 3.78
CA ARG A 96 9.64 6.99 4.61
C ARG A 96 9.22 5.99 5.65
N MET A 97 10.01 4.93 5.80
CA MET A 97 9.78 3.91 6.81
C MET A 97 11.01 3.80 7.70
N GLN A 98 10.81 3.64 9.00
CA GLN A 98 11.88 3.39 9.96
C GLN A 98 11.43 2.27 10.89
N MET A 99 12.32 1.32 11.19
CA MET A 99 12.04 0.26 12.15
C MET A 99 12.99 0.42 13.34
N ASN A 100 12.45 0.57 14.54
CA ASN A 100 13.18 0.87 15.76
C ASN A 100 14.17 2.04 15.52
N ASP A 101 15.42 1.89 15.96
CA ASP A 101 16.47 2.90 15.79
C ASP A 101 17.27 2.74 14.49
N ALA A 102 16.83 1.88 13.57
CA ALA A 102 17.51 1.71 12.29
C ALA A 102 17.43 3.01 11.44
N PRO A 103 18.36 3.22 10.51
CA PRO A 103 18.25 4.32 9.55
C PRO A 103 16.96 4.24 8.74
N PRO A 104 16.29 5.38 8.49
CA PRO A 104 15.06 5.40 7.71
C PRO A 104 15.33 5.01 6.25
N VAL A 105 14.41 4.25 5.68
CA VAL A 105 14.38 3.86 4.27
C VAL A 105 13.37 4.74 3.54
N GLU A 106 13.80 5.38 2.46
CA GLU A 106 12.91 6.13 1.57
C GLU A 106 12.41 5.23 0.43
N ALA A 107 11.14 5.42 0.07
CA ALA A 107 10.48 4.65 -0.96
C ALA A 107 9.62 5.55 -1.84
N GLN A 108 9.55 5.21 -3.13
CA GLN A 108 8.43 5.64 -3.96
C GLN A 108 7.23 4.74 -3.66
N TRP A 109 6.01 5.25 -3.67
CA TRP A 109 4.81 4.43 -3.45
C TRP A 109 3.64 4.84 -4.33
N SER A 110 2.70 3.92 -4.51
CA SER A 110 1.43 4.18 -5.20
C SER A 110 0.34 3.21 -4.74
N VAL A 111 -0.93 3.62 -4.88
CA VAL A 111 -2.08 2.73 -4.74
C VAL A 111 -2.27 1.95 -6.04
N VAL A 112 -2.20 0.62 -5.96
CA VAL A 112 -2.36 -0.27 -7.13
C VAL A 112 -3.74 -0.91 -7.20
N GLN A 113 -4.42 -1.04 -6.06
CA GLN A 113 -5.80 -1.56 -5.98
C GLN A 113 -6.54 -0.91 -4.81
N GLN A 114 -7.82 -0.62 -4.99
CA GLN A 114 -8.69 -0.07 -3.95
C GLN A 114 -9.97 -0.88 -3.87
N GLY A 115 -10.28 -1.39 -2.68
CA GLY A 115 -11.52 -2.05 -2.33
C GLY A 115 -12.34 -1.26 -1.29
N PRO A 116 -13.48 -1.80 -0.83
CA PRO A 116 -14.35 -1.11 0.13
C PRO A 116 -13.72 -0.94 1.53
N ALA A 117 -12.91 -1.92 1.96
CA ALA A 117 -12.27 -1.94 3.29
C ALA A 117 -10.77 -2.22 3.24
N SER A 118 -10.21 -2.33 2.03
CA SER A 118 -8.78 -2.58 1.83
C SER A 118 -8.21 -1.74 0.69
N VAL A 119 -6.92 -1.45 0.80
CA VAL A 119 -6.12 -0.79 -0.25
C VAL A 119 -4.85 -1.58 -0.42
N VAL A 120 -4.45 -1.86 -1.67
CA VAL A 120 -3.14 -2.43 -1.95
C VAL A 120 -2.22 -1.32 -2.43
N VAL A 121 -1.08 -1.16 -1.77
CA VAL A 121 -0.02 -0.24 -2.17
C VAL A 121 1.22 -0.99 -2.62
N GLU A 122 1.97 -0.39 -3.54
CA GLU A 122 3.28 -0.87 -3.95
C GLU A 122 4.33 0.14 -3.51
N PHE A 123 5.35 -0.31 -2.80
CA PHE A 123 6.55 0.47 -2.48
C PHE A 123 7.71 0.03 -3.37
N ALA A 124 8.48 1.00 -3.82
CA ALA A 124 9.71 0.81 -4.59
C ALA A 124 10.88 1.45 -3.84
N THR A 125 11.85 0.64 -3.44
CA THR A 125 13.08 1.07 -2.75
C THR A 125 14.30 0.75 -3.60
N ALA A 126 15.40 1.48 -3.40
CA ALA A 126 16.68 1.06 -3.95
C ALA A 126 17.11 -0.27 -3.29
N ALA A 127 17.61 -1.22 -4.07
CA ALA A 127 18.25 -2.41 -3.54
C ALA A 127 19.44 -1.98 -2.68
N ARG A 128 19.49 -2.48 -1.45
CA ARG A 128 20.66 -2.30 -0.60
C ARG A 128 21.75 -3.21 -1.16
N ALA A 129 22.95 -2.68 -1.38
CA ALA A 129 24.08 -3.41 -1.98
C ALA A 129 24.57 -4.63 -1.17
N GLU A 130 23.91 -4.97 -0.06
CA GLU A 130 24.26 -6.07 0.84
C GLU A 130 23.54 -7.39 0.48
N ASP A 131 22.50 -7.37 -0.37
CA ASP A 131 21.81 -8.59 -0.84
C ASP A 131 22.49 -9.25 -2.06
N GLU A 132 23.51 -8.61 -2.64
CA GLU A 132 24.44 -9.29 -3.56
C GLU A 132 25.51 -10.01 -2.72
N ALA A 133 25.15 -11.18 -2.17
CA ALA A 133 26.15 -12.12 -1.71
C ALA A 133 27.20 -12.31 -2.83
N PRO A 134 28.50 -12.16 -2.56
CA PRO A 134 29.51 -12.31 -3.59
C PRO A 134 29.45 -13.76 -4.08
N ARG A 135 28.89 -13.95 -5.28
CA ARG A 135 29.10 -15.19 -6.02
C ARG A 135 30.58 -15.23 -6.33
N GLY A 136 31.32 -15.97 -5.52
CA GLY A 136 32.73 -16.22 -5.74
C GLY A 136 32.97 -16.84 -7.12
N GLY A 137 34.07 -16.41 -7.75
CA GLY A 137 34.55 -16.90 -9.04
C GLY A 137 34.21 -15.91 -10.15
N THR A 138 35.15 -15.35 -10.90
CA THR A 138 36.50 -15.82 -11.25
C THR A 138 37.34 -14.63 -11.73
N ASP A 139 38.64 -14.67 -11.43
CA ASP A 139 39.67 -13.82 -12.03
C ASP A 139 39.49 -13.73 -13.55
N GLY A 140 39.42 -12.51 -14.07
CA GLY A 140 39.26 -12.26 -15.49
C GLY A 140 39.29 -10.77 -15.79
N VAL A 141 40.48 -10.26 -16.03
CA VAL A 141 40.82 -8.96 -16.63
C VAL A 141 39.82 -8.58 -17.74
N ASP A 142 39.12 -7.45 -17.59
CA ASP A 142 39.09 -6.43 -18.65
C ASP A 142 38.64 -5.06 -18.10
N ASP A 143 39.43 -4.06 -18.42
CA ASP A 143 39.34 -2.66 -18.01
C ASP A 143 38.62 -1.92 -19.14
N SER A 144 37.29 -1.82 -19.09
CA SER A 144 36.44 -0.83 -19.81
C SER A 144 34.94 -1.14 -19.66
N ALA A 145 34.30 -0.68 -18.60
CA ALA A 145 32.84 -0.52 -18.57
C ALA A 145 32.43 0.46 -17.46
N THR A 146 32.40 1.75 -17.79
CA THR A 146 31.55 2.72 -17.08
C THR A 146 30.10 2.44 -17.44
N GLU A 147 29.60 1.26 -17.07
CA GLU A 147 28.18 0.95 -17.15
C GLU A 147 27.54 1.38 -15.83
N ARG A 148 26.49 2.19 -15.97
CA ARG A 148 25.58 2.58 -14.90
C ARG A 148 25.25 1.31 -14.10
N ARG A 149 25.72 1.22 -12.86
CA ARG A 149 25.06 0.38 -11.86
C ARG A 149 23.66 0.96 -11.72
N ASP A 150 22.75 0.47 -12.56
CA ASP A 150 21.33 0.64 -12.35
C ASP A 150 21.04 -0.02 -11.01
N SER A 151 20.99 0.81 -9.96
CA SER A 151 20.62 0.38 -8.62
C SER A 151 19.31 -0.36 -8.74
N ALA A 152 19.34 -1.69 -8.64
CA ALA A 152 18.16 -2.50 -8.85
C ALA A 152 17.05 -1.99 -7.93
N THR A 153 15.86 -1.72 -8.47
CA THR A 153 14.74 -1.25 -7.65
C THR A 153 13.99 -2.47 -7.14
N VAL A 154 13.85 -2.61 -5.82
CA VAL A 154 13.04 -3.66 -5.20
C VAL A 154 11.62 -3.14 -5.04
N ARG A 155 10.65 -3.89 -5.53
CA ARG A 155 9.22 -3.57 -5.39
C ARG A 155 8.53 -4.55 -4.47
N ARG A 156 7.75 -4.05 -3.52
CA ARG A 156 6.97 -4.86 -2.58
C ARG A 156 5.55 -4.35 -2.49
N ARG A 157 4.59 -5.25 -2.39
CA ARG A 157 3.16 -4.93 -2.31
C ARG A 157 2.64 -5.22 -0.92
N PHE A 158 1.81 -4.32 -0.41
CA PHE A 158 1.22 -4.46 0.90
C PHE A 158 -0.27 -4.21 0.82
N GLU A 159 -1.04 -5.06 1.49
CA GLU A 159 -2.45 -4.84 1.72
C GLU A 159 -2.62 -4.07 3.03
N LEU A 160 -3.40 -2.99 2.95
CA LEU A 160 -3.84 -2.18 4.08
C LEU A 160 -5.30 -2.47 4.34
N LEU A 161 -5.62 -3.10 5.48
CA LEU A 161 -7.00 -3.23 5.95
C LEU A 161 -7.34 -2.00 6.79
N THR A 162 -8.19 -1.12 6.27
CA THR A 162 -8.46 0.17 6.91
C THR A 162 -9.42 0.01 8.10
N ASP A 163 -9.04 0.56 9.25
CA ASP A 163 -9.93 0.80 10.40
C ASP A 163 -10.47 2.23 10.29
N ARG A 164 -11.78 2.35 10.03
CA ARG A 164 -12.47 3.63 9.96
C ARG A 164 -13.50 3.75 11.06
N ARG A 165 -13.53 4.91 11.71
CA ARG A 165 -14.53 5.27 12.73
C ARG A 165 -15.07 6.66 12.39
N ASP A 166 -16.38 6.81 12.42
CA ASP A 166 -17.08 8.05 12.05
C ASP A 166 -16.63 8.64 10.70
N GLY A 167 -16.36 7.75 9.73
CA GLY A 167 -15.91 8.13 8.38
C GLY A 167 -14.42 8.51 8.26
N THR A 168 -13.70 8.60 9.38
CA THR A 168 -12.28 8.97 9.42
C THR A 168 -11.39 7.73 9.47
N LEU A 169 -10.24 7.77 8.79
CA LEU A 169 -9.24 6.70 8.85
C LEU A 169 -8.47 6.79 10.18
N GLU A 170 -8.73 5.83 11.06
CA GLU A 170 -8.14 5.80 12.40
C GLU A 170 -6.80 5.08 12.41
N GLY A 171 -6.72 3.98 11.67
CA GLY A 171 -5.56 3.11 11.56
C GLY A 171 -5.71 2.12 10.42
N PHE A 172 -4.74 1.23 10.28
CA PHE A 172 -4.83 0.13 9.34
C PHE A 172 -3.91 -1.03 9.75
N VAL A 173 -4.32 -2.25 9.42
CA VAL A 173 -3.43 -3.41 9.42
C VAL A 173 -2.61 -3.38 8.15
N PHE A 174 -1.31 -3.61 8.25
CA PHE A 174 -0.32 -3.58 7.18
C PHE A 174 0.30 -4.96 7.04
N ALA A 175 0.09 -5.60 5.89
CA ALA A 175 0.55 -6.94 5.59
C ALA A 175 1.18 -7.02 4.21
N GLU A 176 2.34 -7.67 4.07
CA GLU A 176 2.96 -7.90 2.77
C GLU A 176 2.19 -8.96 1.98
N VAL A 177 1.89 -8.67 0.71
CA VAL A 177 1.14 -9.56 -0.16
C VAL A 177 1.99 -10.80 -0.48
N GLY A 178 1.48 -11.98 -0.11
CA GLY A 178 2.17 -13.25 -0.34
C GLY A 178 3.20 -13.61 0.73
N ALA A 179 3.37 -12.79 1.77
CA ALA A 179 4.20 -13.15 2.92
C ALA A 179 3.57 -14.28 3.74
N ASP A 180 4.42 -15.01 4.47
CA ASP A 180 3.97 -16.04 5.40
C ASP A 180 3.14 -15.41 6.53
N ARG A 181 1.91 -15.89 6.71
CA ARG A 181 0.98 -15.43 7.75
C ARG A 181 1.53 -15.64 9.16
N ARG A 182 2.46 -16.58 9.35
CA ARG A 182 3.11 -16.86 10.63
C ARG A 182 3.99 -15.72 11.11
N LEU A 183 4.56 -14.94 10.18
CA LEU A 183 5.33 -13.76 10.55
C LEU A 183 4.44 -12.80 11.34
N GLY A 184 3.23 -12.56 10.85
CA GLY A 184 2.23 -11.70 11.47
C GLY A 184 1.98 -10.43 10.67
N THR A 185 1.30 -9.46 11.30
CA THR A 185 0.97 -8.17 10.68
C THR A 185 1.27 -7.02 11.62
N LEU A 186 1.40 -5.82 11.08
CA LEU A 186 1.58 -4.61 11.87
C LEU A 186 0.29 -3.79 11.86
N TYR A 187 -0.14 -3.30 13.01
CA TYR A 187 -1.22 -2.32 13.08
C TYR A 187 -0.63 -0.92 13.23
N PHE A 188 -1.03 -0.01 12.35
CA PHE A 188 -0.58 1.37 12.31
C PHE A 188 -1.68 2.33 12.79
N GLU A 189 -1.29 3.23 13.69
CA GLU A 189 -2.13 4.32 14.20
C GLU A 189 -1.57 5.66 13.77
N ARG A 190 -2.45 6.63 13.53
CA ARG A 190 -2.03 7.99 13.14
C ARG A 190 -1.37 8.70 14.33
N VAL A 191 -0.19 9.27 14.10
CA VAL A 191 0.53 10.04 15.13
C VAL A 191 0.02 11.47 15.19
N GLY A 192 -0.14 12.03 16.40
CA GLY A 192 -0.49 13.43 16.59
C GLY A 192 -1.99 13.74 16.50
N LYS A 193 -2.84 12.75 16.82
CA LYS A 193 -4.24 13.01 17.18
C LYS A 193 -4.28 13.56 18.62
N GLU A 194 -4.06 14.85 18.77
CA GLU A 194 -4.50 15.61 19.95
C GLU A 194 -5.66 16.53 19.55
#